data_AF-A0A817G3K3-F1
#
_entry.id   AF-A0A817G3K3-F1
#
_cell.length_a   1.000
_cell.length_b   1.000
_cell.length_c   1.000
_cell.angle_alpha   90.00
_cell.angle_beta   90.00
_cell.angle_gamma   90.00
#
_symmetry.space_group_name_H-M   'P 1'
#
loop_
_entity.id
_entity.type
_entity.pdbx_description
1 polymer ?
#
loop_
_entity_poly.entity_id
_entity_poly.type
_entity_poly.pdbx_seq_one_letter_code
_entity_poly.pdbx_strand_id
1 'polypeptide(L)'
;MSISSSIPLKLRYDSYFACDLSIRNSKFQTHLQTLAISPPETERKMFDLLNEQSLLLNVDFINTFINCDVVSIQALFRNIWSTIRWSNYQNINLMLSLSIPLPHQHILVEITLAQVQTIGALRIGVSGDKHEEDSYKLKKLNFYGSFSKNGSVLAQILPVSLTLTKVINETLSMEGKKSNISGIYIPTYTIDLNNLFISRDQYIRSTL
;
A
#
# COMPACT_ATOMS: atom_id res chain seq x y z
N MET A 1 9.81 27.39 -74.33
CA MET A 1 9.92 27.57 -72.88
C MET A 1 9.09 26.49 -72.20
N SER A 2 9.80 25.58 -71.53
CA SER A 2 9.39 24.63 -70.49
C SER A 2 7.90 24.33 -70.29
N ILE A 3 7.52 23.15 -70.78
CA ILE A 3 6.49 22.29 -70.20
C ILE A 3 7.04 21.81 -68.83
N SER A 4 6.30 22.04 -67.75
CA SER A 4 6.44 21.27 -66.51
C SER A 4 5.22 20.37 -66.40
N SER A 5 5.45 19.10 -66.71
CA SER A 5 4.55 17.97 -66.58
C SER A 5 4.97 17.14 -65.38
N SER A 6 4.06 16.78 -64.49
CA SER A 6 4.12 15.51 -63.73
C SER A 6 2.83 15.36 -62.91
N ILE A 7 1.83 14.63 -63.43
CA ILE A 7 1.60 13.19 -63.26
C ILE A 7 0.94 12.86 -61.90
N PRO A 8 -0.24 12.21 -61.89
CA PRO A 8 -0.90 11.77 -60.67
C PRO A 8 -0.15 10.58 -60.07
N LEU A 9 0.13 10.59 -58.78
CA LEU A 9 0.76 9.45 -58.10
C LEU A 9 -0.24 8.29 -57.99
N LYS A 10 -0.08 7.33 -58.91
CA LYS A 10 -0.67 6.00 -58.92
C LYS A 10 0.05 5.10 -57.90
N LEU A 11 -0.75 4.51 -57.01
CA LEU A 11 -0.67 3.23 -56.28
C LEU A 11 0.56 2.28 -56.42
N ARG A 12 0.90 1.70 -55.23
CA ARG A 12 1.63 0.44 -54.88
C ARG A 12 3.18 0.52 -54.90
N TYR A 13 3.92 -0.03 -53.92
CA TYR A 13 3.85 -1.36 -53.29
C TYR A 13 4.19 -1.37 -51.78
N ASP A 14 3.66 -2.39 -51.09
CA ASP A 14 3.95 -2.74 -49.70
C ASP A 14 5.43 -3.13 -49.47
N SER A 15 5.91 -2.89 -48.25
CA SER A 15 6.99 -3.67 -47.65
C SER A 15 6.62 -4.02 -46.21
N TYR A 16 6.08 -5.22 -46.09
CA TYR A 16 5.93 -6.03 -44.88
C TYR A 16 7.27 -6.20 -44.17
N PHE A 17 7.35 -5.83 -42.89
CA PHE A 17 8.14 -6.41 -41.78
C PHE A 17 7.99 -5.38 -40.62
N ALA A 18 7.33 -5.60 -39.49
CA ALA A 18 7.00 -6.83 -38.82
C ALA A 18 5.62 -6.71 -38.16
N CYS A 19 4.71 -7.54 -38.63
CA CYS A 19 3.70 -8.15 -37.77
C CYS A 19 4.44 -8.90 -36.66
N ASP A 20 4.79 -8.22 -35.57
CA ASP A 20 4.79 -8.86 -34.28
C ASP A 20 3.66 -8.27 -33.43
N LEU A 21 2.49 -8.88 -33.60
CA LEU A 21 1.31 -8.58 -32.79
C LEU A 21 1.41 -9.21 -31.39
N SER A 22 2.50 -9.91 -31.05
CA SER A 22 2.66 -10.57 -29.73
C SER A 22 3.01 -9.61 -28.60
N ILE A 23 3.35 -8.35 -28.88
CA ILE A 23 3.68 -7.36 -27.85
C ILE A 23 2.64 -6.23 -27.83
N ARG A 24 1.38 -6.60 -27.57
CA ARG A 24 0.35 -5.69 -27.06
C ARG A 24 0.11 -6.01 -25.58
N ASN A 25 0.97 -5.50 -24.71
CA ASN A 25 0.75 -5.52 -23.26
C ASN A 25 1.14 -4.19 -22.59
N SER A 26 0.59 -3.10 -23.09
CA SER A 26 0.56 -1.84 -22.35
C SER A 26 -0.72 -1.06 -22.63
N LYS A 27 -1.85 -1.60 -22.20
CA LYS A 27 -3.05 -0.80 -21.92
C LYS A 27 -2.92 -0.01 -20.59
N PHE A 28 -1.71 0.41 -20.24
CA PHE A 28 -1.43 1.19 -19.04
C PHE A 28 -1.10 2.63 -19.43
N GLN A 29 -2.15 3.42 -19.67
CA GLN A 29 -2.09 4.85 -19.41
C GLN A 29 -3.13 5.16 -18.34
N THR A 30 -2.64 5.17 -17.11
CA THR A 30 -3.17 5.92 -15.96
C THR A 30 -4.70 6.00 -15.88
N HIS A 31 -5.34 4.94 -15.41
CA HIS A 31 -6.62 5.09 -14.71
C HIS A 31 -6.31 5.26 -13.22
N LEU A 32 -5.90 6.48 -12.86
CA LEU A 32 -6.21 7.00 -11.53
C LEU A 32 -7.74 6.98 -11.47
N GLN A 33 -8.30 5.92 -10.87
CA GLN A 33 -9.74 5.83 -10.72
C GLN A 33 -10.22 6.98 -9.86
N THR A 34 -10.80 7.98 -10.52
CA THR A 34 -11.87 8.80 -9.96
C THR A 34 -12.91 7.87 -9.34
N LEU A 35 -13.19 8.04 -8.05
CA LEU A 35 -14.20 7.32 -7.25
C LEU A 35 -15.65 7.35 -7.82
N ALA A 36 -15.86 7.94 -9.00
CA ALA A 36 -17.14 8.27 -9.59
C ALA A 36 -17.57 7.37 -10.78
N ILE A 37 -16.73 6.42 -11.21
CA ILE A 37 -17.05 5.51 -12.32
C ILE A 37 -17.16 4.09 -11.75
N SER A 38 -18.36 3.50 -11.84
CA SER A 38 -18.57 2.11 -11.47
C SER A 38 -17.64 1.20 -12.28
N PRO A 39 -16.89 0.29 -11.65
CA PRO A 39 -16.03 -0.63 -12.38
C PRO A 39 -16.87 -1.52 -13.30
N PRO A 40 -16.32 -1.97 -14.44
CA PRO A 40 -16.93 -3.00 -15.28
C PRO A 40 -17.31 -4.23 -14.45
N GLU A 41 -18.37 -4.96 -14.83
CA GLU A 41 -18.84 -6.14 -14.06
C GLU A 41 -17.73 -7.18 -13.79
N THR A 42 -16.79 -7.33 -14.73
CA THR A 42 -15.63 -8.22 -14.61
C THR A 42 -14.62 -7.75 -13.55
N GLU A 43 -14.46 -6.44 -13.37
CA GLU A 43 -13.58 -5.87 -12.34
C GLU A 43 -14.28 -5.79 -10.98
N ARG A 44 -15.61 -5.68 -10.95
CA ARG A 44 -16.41 -5.56 -9.72
C ARG A 44 -16.15 -6.71 -8.75
N LYS A 45 -16.14 -7.96 -9.24
CA LYS A 45 -15.81 -9.13 -8.41
C LYS A 45 -14.40 -9.01 -7.81
N MET A 46 -13.42 -8.49 -8.53
CA MET A 46 -12.07 -8.27 -7.99
C MET A 46 -12.02 -7.12 -6.97
N PHE A 47 -12.80 -6.05 -7.18
CA PHE A 47 -12.97 -5.00 -6.18
C PHE A 47 -13.57 -5.53 -4.89
N ASP A 48 -14.59 -6.38 -4.98
CA ASP A 48 -15.24 -7.00 -3.82
C ASP A 48 -14.26 -7.91 -3.07
N LEU A 49 -13.51 -8.76 -3.79
CA LEU A 49 -12.44 -9.57 -3.19
C LEU A 49 -11.36 -8.73 -2.49
N LEU A 50 -10.95 -7.60 -3.09
CA LEU A 50 -10.04 -6.65 -2.44
C LEU A 50 -10.68 -6.01 -1.20
N ASN A 51 -12.00 -5.75 -1.21
CA ASN A 51 -12.75 -5.19 -0.08
C ASN A 51 -12.92 -6.15 1.08
N GLU A 52 -13.02 -7.44 0.79
CA GLU A 52 -13.21 -8.49 1.77
C GLU A 52 -11.88 -9.02 2.34
N GLN A 53 -10.74 -8.63 1.76
CA GLN A 53 -9.44 -9.02 2.28
C GLN A 53 -9.24 -8.54 3.72
N SER A 54 -9.13 -9.48 4.66
CA SER A 54 -8.78 -9.19 6.05
C SER A 54 -7.37 -8.62 6.14
N LEU A 55 -7.28 -7.33 6.48
CA LEU A 55 -6.00 -6.63 6.63
C LEU A 55 -5.60 -6.55 8.10
N LEU A 56 -4.32 -6.77 8.38
CA LEU A 56 -3.70 -6.54 9.68
C LEU A 56 -2.67 -5.42 9.56
N LEU A 57 -2.79 -4.38 10.39
CA LEU A 57 -1.74 -3.40 10.63
C LEU A 57 -0.76 -3.99 11.64
N ASN A 58 0.51 -4.05 11.27
CA ASN A 58 1.58 -4.55 12.10
C ASN A 58 2.50 -3.40 12.47
N VAL A 59 2.78 -3.24 13.76
CA VAL A 59 3.66 -2.19 14.31
C VAL A 59 4.65 -2.86 15.24
N ASP A 60 5.92 -2.72 14.93
CA ASP A 60 7.02 -3.20 15.75
C ASP A 60 7.86 -2.01 16.22
N PHE A 61 7.96 -1.88 17.53
CA PHE A 61 8.95 -1.03 18.16
C PHE A 61 10.20 -1.85 18.38
N ILE A 62 11.34 -1.37 17.88
CA ILE A 62 12.61 -2.09 17.91
C ILE A 62 13.55 -1.41 18.89
N ASN A 63 14.31 -2.23 19.61
CA ASN A 63 15.22 -1.83 20.67
C ASN A 63 14.50 -1.20 21.89
N THR A 64 13.24 -1.56 22.09
CA THR A 64 12.35 -1.10 23.17
C THR A 64 12.66 -1.78 24.51
N PHE A 65 12.84 -0.97 25.56
CA PHE A 65 12.82 -1.40 26.96
C PHE A 65 11.57 -0.84 27.65
N ILE A 66 10.40 -1.30 27.21
CA ILE A 66 9.12 -0.69 27.57
C ILE A 66 8.07 -1.80 27.79
N ASN A 67 7.21 -1.62 28.80
CA ASN A 67 6.05 -2.48 29.05
C ASN A 67 4.90 -2.10 28.12
N CYS A 68 4.06 -3.07 27.72
CA CYS A 68 3.00 -2.82 26.74
C CYS A 68 2.08 -1.66 27.15
N ASP A 69 1.66 -1.60 28.42
CA ASP A 69 0.65 -0.68 29.00
C ASP A 69 0.85 0.82 28.72
N VAL A 70 1.99 1.22 28.17
CA VAL A 70 2.32 2.61 27.84
C VAL A 70 2.09 2.96 26.37
N VAL A 71 1.70 2.01 25.52
CA VAL A 71 1.21 2.32 24.18
C VAL A 71 -0.28 2.63 24.30
N SER A 72 -0.83 3.48 23.43
CA SER A 72 -2.27 3.60 23.23
C SER A 72 -2.52 3.84 21.76
N ILE A 73 -3.54 3.16 21.21
CA ILE A 73 -3.84 3.25 19.78
C ILE A 73 -5.30 3.63 19.65
N GLN A 74 -5.52 4.77 19.02
CA GLN A 74 -6.83 5.24 18.66
C GLN A 74 -6.97 5.09 17.14
N ALA A 75 -8.14 4.65 16.69
CA ALA A 75 -8.43 4.56 15.28
C ALA A 75 -9.78 5.19 14.96
N LEU A 76 -9.82 5.93 13.86
CA LEU A 76 -11.01 6.55 13.32
C LEU A 76 -11.62 5.63 12.26
N PHE A 77 -12.80 5.09 12.57
CA PHE A 77 -13.59 4.26 11.66
C PHE A 77 -14.83 5.02 11.22
N ARG A 78 -14.96 5.34 9.93
CA ARG A 78 -16.17 5.97 9.38
C ARG A 78 -16.68 7.16 10.23
N ASN A 79 -15.77 7.95 10.79
CA ASN A 79 -15.98 9.10 11.69
C ASN A 79 -16.15 8.83 13.20
N ILE A 80 -15.96 7.60 13.68
CA ILE A 80 -15.96 7.29 15.12
C ILE A 80 -14.56 6.91 15.57
N TRP A 81 -14.01 7.63 16.54
CA TRP A 81 -12.77 7.26 17.21
C TRP A 81 -13.03 6.12 18.18
N SER A 82 -12.21 5.09 18.10
CA SER A 82 -12.27 3.93 18.98
C SER A 82 -10.88 3.56 19.46
N THR A 83 -10.76 3.25 20.75
CA THR A 83 -9.53 2.69 21.31
C THR A 83 -9.42 1.23 20.90
N ILE A 84 -8.34 0.89 20.21
CA ILE A 84 -8.09 -0.49 19.82
C ILE A 84 -7.35 -1.18 20.97
N ARG A 85 -8.00 -2.17 21.57
CA ARG A 85 -7.38 -3.04 22.57
C ARG A 85 -6.48 -4.06 21.89
N TRP A 86 -5.32 -4.32 22.49
CA TRP A 86 -4.33 -5.23 21.92
C TRP A 86 -4.79 -6.66 22.02
N SER A 87 -4.74 -7.37 20.89
CA SER A 87 -5.10 -8.77 20.83
C SER A 87 -3.92 -9.70 21.09
N ASN A 88 -2.70 -9.33 20.70
CA ASN A 88 -1.49 -10.15 20.88
C ASN A 88 -0.24 -9.26 20.99
N TYR A 89 0.50 -9.36 22.09
CA TYR A 89 1.81 -8.74 22.22
C TYR A 89 2.87 -9.82 22.38
N GLN A 90 4.04 -9.59 21.79
CA GLN A 90 5.25 -10.37 22.04
C GLN A 90 6.38 -9.37 22.28
N ASN A 91 7.04 -9.49 23.43
CA ASN A 91 8.30 -8.81 23.69
C ASN A 91 9.41 -9.86 23.61
N ILE A 92 10.05 -9.94 22.44
CA ILE A 92 11.13 -10.88 22.18
C ILE A 92 12.35 -10.07 21.75
N ASN A 93 13.48 -10.24 22.43
CA ASN A 93 14.75 -9.59 22.06
C ASN A 93 14.65 -8.06 21.89
N LEU A 94 13.99 -7.37 22.83
CA LEU A 94 13.78 -5.90 22.80
C LEU A 94 12.91 -5.40 21.63
N MET A 95 12.16 -6.29 20.99
CA MET A 95 11.17 -5.91 19.98
C MET A 95 9.77 -6.09 20.56
N LEU A 96 9.01 -5.00 20.59
CA LEU A 96 7.59 -5.03 20.94
C LEU A 96 6.77 -5.02 19.65
N SER A 97 6.14 -6.16 19.35
CA SER A 97 5.30 -6.33 18.16
C SER A 97 3.81 -6.22 18.50
N LEU A 98 3.07 -5.52 17.64
CA LEU A 98 1.64 -5.25 17.76
C LEU A 98 0.96 -5.52 16.42
N SER A 99 -0.14 -6.27 16.44
CA SER A 99 -0.96 -6.52 15.25
C SER A 99 -2.41 -6.16 15.52
N ILE A 100 -3.01 -5.40 14.60
CA ILE A 100 -4.35 -4.84 14.72
C ILE A 100 -5.17 -5.20 13.48
N PRO A 101 -6.34 -5.82 13.64
CA PRO A 101 -7.25 -6.01 12.52
C PRO A 101 -7.82 -4.67 12.04
N LEU A 102 -7.77 -4.46 10.73
CA LEU A 102 -8.32 -3.29 10.05
C LEU A 102 -9.67 -3.67 9.42
N PRO A 103 -10.81 -3.41 10.10
CA PRO A 103 -12.14 -3.80 9.59
C PRO A 103 -12.58 -3.01 8.36
N HIS A 104 -11.90 -1.91 8.03
CA HIS A 104 -12.21 -1.02 6.92
C HIS A 104 -10.94 -0.60 6.18
N GLN A 105 -11.09 -0.20 4.92
CA GLN A 105 -9.97 0.24 4.08
C GLN A 105 -9.53 1.67 4.36
N HIS A 106 -10.44 2.49 4.89
CA HIS A 106 -10.20 3.87 5.27
C HIS A 106 -10.18 3.94 6.79
N ILE A 107 -8.98 3.93 7.36
CA ILE A 107 -8.74 4.03 8.79
C ILE A 107 -7.62 5.04 9.00
N LEU A 108 -7.85 5.99 9.90
CA LEU A 108 -6.78 6.81 10.45
C LEU A 108 -6.41 6.22 11.80
N VAL A 109 -5.13 5.88 11.99
CA VAL A 109 -4.62 5.31 13.23
C VAL A 109 -3.68 6.32 13.87
N GLU A 110 -3.99 6.71 15.09
CA GLU A 110 -3.11 7.49 15.95
C GLU A 110 -2.48 6.57 16.99
N ILE A 111 -1.15 6.55 17.01
CA ILE A 111 -0.37 5.76 17.96
C ILE A 111 0.30 6.75 18.90
N THR A 112 -0.03 6.62 20.18
CA THR A 112 0.46 7.47 21.25
C THR A 112 1.24 6.63 22.24
N LEU A 113 2.44 7.11 22.59
CA LEU A 113 3.38 6.41 23.45
C LEU A 113 3.63 7.24 24.71
N ALA A 114 3.24 6.70 25.87
CA ALA A 114 3.45 7.35 27.16
C ALA A 114 4.92 7.27 27.62
N GLN A 115 5.69 6.31 27.12
CA GLN A 115 7.14 6.23 27.31
C GLN A 115 7.81 5.93 25.97
N VAL A 116 8.80 6.74 25.59
CA VAL A 116 9.51 6.60 24.29
C VAL A 116 11.04 6.56 24.43
N GLN A 117 11.55 6.71 25.65
CA GLN A 117 12.98 6.95 25.95
C GLN A 117 13.94 5.88 25.40
N THR A 118 13.42 4.71 25.04
CA THR A 118 14.22 3.57 24.61
C THR A 118 13.89 3.10 23.19
N ILE A 119 12.91 3.67 22.49
CA ILE A 119 12.55 3.20 21.14
C ILE A 119 13.54 3.74 20.10
N GLY A 120 14.37 2.85 19.56
CA GLY A 120 15.40 3.21 18.57
C GLY A 120 14.92 3.17 17.12
N ALA A 121 13.91 2.35 16.82
CA ALA A 121 13.35 2.24 15.48
C ALA A 121 11.88 1.81 15.50
N LEU A 122 11.17 2.15 14.42
CA LEU A 122 9.80 1.80 14.15
C LEU A 122 9.75 0.98 12.87
N ARG A 123 9.17 -0.22 12.90
CA ARG A 123 8.76 -0.97 11.71
C ARG A 123 7.25 -1.02 11.68
N ILE A 124 6.64 -0.56 10.60
CA ILE A 124 5.19 -0.54 10.42
C ILE A 124 4.86 -1.17 9.08
N GLY A 125 3.76 -1.91 9.00
CA GLY A 125 3.43 -2.71 7.84
C GLY A 125 1.97 -3.11 7.79
N VAL A 126 1.53 -3.58 6.64
CA VAL A 126 0.21 -4.21 6.48
C VAL A 126 0.39 -5.57 5.84
N SER A 127 -0.34 -6.54 6.37
CA SER A 127 -0.44 -7.88 5.82
C SER A 127 -1.89 -8.26 5.54
N GLY A 128 -2.10 -9.11 4.54
CA GLY A 128 -3.41 -9.64 4.18
C GLY A 128 -3.25 -10.94 3.41
N ASP A 129 -4.17 -11.87 3.61
CA ASP A 129 -4.07 -13.21 3.03
C ASP A 129 -4.42 -13.23 1.55
N LYS A 130 -3.85 -14.20 0.83
CA LYS A 130 -4.24 -14.43 -0.56
C LYS A 130 -5.59 -15.12 -0.63
N HIS A 131 -6.29 -14.92 -1.74
CA HIS A 131 -7.51 -15.64 -2.07
C HIS A 131 -7.50 -16.01 -3.55
N GLU A 132 -7.88 -17.24 -3.88
CA GLU A 132 -7.93 -17.73 -5.26
C GLU A 132 -9.27 -18.39 -5.49
N GLU A 133 -10.02 -17.88 -6.47
CA GLU A 133 -11.35 -18.38 -6.85
C GLU A 133 -11.48 -18.31 -8.38
N ASP A 134 -11.63 -19.46 -9.04
CA ASP A 134 -11.72 -19.58 -10.50
C ASP A 134 -10.62 -18.81 -11.27
N SER A 135 -11.01 -17.76 -12.00
CA SER A 135 -10.13 -16.87 -12.77
C SER A 135 -9.63 -15.66 -11.96
N TYR A 136 -10.04 -15.52 -10.70
CA TYR A 136 -9.71 -14.39 -9.82
C TYR A 136 -8.62 -14.78 -8.84
N LYS A 137 -7.53 -14.00 -8.83
CA LYS A 137 -6.39 -14.21 -7.94
C LYS A 137 -6.08 -12.95 -7.14
N LEU A 138 -6.52 -12.92 -5.90
CA LEU A 138 -6.11 -11.93 -4.91
C LEU A 138 -4.74 -12.30 -4.35
N LYS A 139 -3.75 -11.43 -4.53
CA LYS A 139 -2.39 -11.66 -4.06
C LYS A 139 -2.27 -11.40 -2.57
N LYS A 140 -1.39 -12.17 -1.92
CA LYS A 140 -0.99 -11.94 -0.52
C LYS A 140 -0.35 -10.55 -0.41
N LEU A 141 -0.78 -9.77 0.57
CA LEU A 141 -0.13 -8.53 0.97
C LEU A 141 0.79 -8.82 2.14
N ASN A 142 2.05 -8.42 2.04
CA ASN A 142 3.00 -8.49 3.14
C ASN A 142 4.06 -7.39 2.96
N PHE A 143 3.79 -6.21 3.52
CA PHE A 143 4.61 -5.03 3.30
C PHE A 143 4.97 -4.38 4.62
N TYR A 144 6.23 -3.95 4.74
CA TYR A 144 6.75 -3.24 5.91
C TYR A 144 7.70 -2.12 5.47
N GLY A 145 7.59 -0.98 6.15
CA GLY A 145 8.59 0.08 6.17
C GLY A 145 9.29 0.10 7.52
N SER A 146 10.60 0.27 7.52
CA SER A 146 11.43 0.39 8.72
C SER A 146 12.07 1.77 8.77
N PHE A 147 11.95 2.44 9.91
CA PHE A 147 12.39 3.82 10.12
C PHE A 147 13.23 3.90 11.37
N SER A 148 14.36 4.59 11.28
CA SER A 148 15.26 4.85 12.40
C SER A 148 16.03 6.15 12.17
N LYS A 149 16.51 6.77 13.25
CA LYS A 149 17.35 7.96 13.20
C LYS A 149 18.39 7.91 14.31
N ASN A 150 19.67 7.95 13.93
CA ASN A 150 20.77 7.85 14.89
C ASN A 150 20.73 8.98 15.93
N GLY A 151 21.02 8.65 17.19
CA GLY A 151 21.04 9.60 18.31
C GLY A 151 19.67 10.18 18.69
N SER A 152 18.59 9.72 18.06
CA SER A 152 17.22 10.16 18.30
C SER A 152 16.37 9.03 18.89
N VAL A 153 15.25 9.39 19.49
CA VAL A 153 14.22 8.45 19.96
C VAL A 153 12.91 8.76 19.26
N LEU A 154 12.01 7.79 19.25
CA LEU A 154 10.70 7.96 18.63
C LEU A 154 9.90 9.07 19.33
N ALA A 155 9.14 9.85 18.58
CA ALA A 155 8.21 10.83 19.13
C ALA A 155 7.04 10.14 19.85
N GLN A 156 6.39 10.84 20.78
CA GLN A 156 5.22 10.30 21.50
C GLN A 156 4.01 10.10 20.59
N ILE A 157 3.82 10.98 19.60
CA ILE A 157 2.76 10.91 18.60
C ILE A 157 3.42 10.59 17.27
N LEU A 158 2.94 9.56 16.57
CA LEU A 158 3.57 9.07 15.33
C LEU A 158 2.85 9.62 14.09
N PRO A 159 3.42 10.60 13.35
CA PRO A 159 2.81 11.16 12.15
C PRO A 159 3.08 10.28 10.92
N VAL A 160 2.57 9.05 10.93
CA VAL A 160 2.72 8.10 9.82
C VAL A 160 1.40 7.99 9.06
N SER A 161 1.45 8.24 7.75
CA SER A 161 0.32 7.99 6.84
C SER A 161 0.64 6.81 5.92
N LEU A 162 -0.29 5.86 5.85
CA LEU A 162 -0.24 4.72 4.94
C LEU A 162 -1.47 4.75 4.02
N THR A 163 -1.22 4.77 2.72
CA THR A 163 -2.27 4.67 1.69
C THR A 163 -2.16 3.34 0.96
N LEU A 164 -3.26 2.61 0.83
CA LEU A 164 -3.35 1.37 0.06
C LEU A 164 -4.05 1.63 -1.27
N THR A 165 -3.34 1.44 -2.38
CA THR A 165 -3.90 1.59 -3.72
C THR A 165 -4.30 0.23 -4.29
N LYS A 166 -5.55 0.08 -4.73
CA LYS A 166 -6.02 -1.14 -5.41
C LYS A 166 -5.45 -1.17 -6.83
N VAL A 167 -4.83 -2.28 -7.19
CA VAL A 167 -4.34 -2.53 -8.56
C VAL A 167 -4.92 -3.84 -9.05
N ILE A 168 -5.61 -3.77 -10.19
CA ILE A 168 -6.26 -4.89 -10.85
C ILE A 168 -5.62 -5.06 -12.22
N ASN A 169 -5.19 -6.29 -12.51
CA ASN A 169 -4.58 -6.68 -13.77
C ASN A 169 -5.36 -7.83 -14.40
N GLU A 170 -5.78 -7.66 -15.64
CA GLU A 170 -6.35 -8.72 -16.45
C GLU A 170 -5.29 -9.29 -17.41
N THR A 171 -5.24 -10.61 -17.52
CA THR A 171 -4.37 -11.34 -18.45
C THR A 171 -5.22 -12.26 -19.31
N LEU A 172 -5.03 -12.19 -20.63
CA LEU A 172 -5.76 -13.00 -21.60
C LEU A 172 -4.93 -14.23 -21.98
N SER A 173 -5.56 -15.41 -21.98
CA SER A 173 -4.92 -16.63 -22.48
C SER A 173 -4.69 -16.54 -23.99
N MET A 174 -3.55 -17.06 -24.47
CA MET A 174 -3.24 -17.11 -25.89
C MET A 174 -4.09 -18.13 -26.66
N GLU A 175 -4.62 -19.16 -25.98
CA GLU A 175 -5.32 -20.29 -26.59
C GLU A 175 -6.84 -20.33 -26.29
N GLY A 176 -7.42 -19.29 -25.69
CA GLY A 176 -8.87 -19.27 -25.43
C GLY A 176 -9.45 -17.95 -24.91
N LYS A 177 -10.78 -17.86 -24.87
CA LYS A 177 -11.54 -16.69 -24.34
C LYS A 177 -11.47 -16.54 -22.81
N LYS A 178 -10.62 -17.29 -22.11
CA LYS A 178 -10.50 -17.24 -20.65
C LYS A 178 -9.54 -16.12 -20.26
N SER A 179 -10.05 -15.13 -19.54
CA SER A 179 -9.25 -14.10 -18.89
C SER A 179 -9.01 -14.48 -17.43
N ASN A 180 -7.81 -14.18 -16.94
CA ASN A 180 -7.45 -14.27 -15.52
C ASN A 180 -7.27 -12.86 -14.98
N ILE A 181 -7.98 -12.57 -13.89
CA ILE A 181 -7.95 -11.27 -13.23
C ILE A 181 -7.18 -11.43 -11.93
N SER A 182 -6.24 -10.52 -11.67
CA SER A 182 -5.46 -10.51 -10.44
C SER A 182 -5.58 -9.16 -9.74
N GLY A 183 -5.68 -9.19 -8.42
CA GLY A 183 -5.79 -8.00 -7.57
C GLY A 183 -4.67 -7.95 -6.54
N ILE A 184 -4.15 -6.77 -6.26
CA ILE A 184 -3.19 -6.52 -5.19
C ILE A 184 -3.34 -5.10 -4.64
N TYR A 185 -3.02 -4.92 -3.35
CA TYR A 185 -2.79 -3.60 -2.80
C TYR A 185 -1.34 -3.16 -2.98
N ILE A 186 -1.14 -1.93 -3.44
CA ILE A 186 0.15 -1.25 -3.41
C ILE A 186 0.15 -0.23 -2.27
N PRO A 187 0.88 -0.51 -1.17
CA PRO A 187 1.02 0.41 -0.05
C PRO A 187 2.01 1.54 -0.35
N THR A 188 1.71 2.74 0.13
CA THR A 188 2.59 3.93 0.05
C THR A 188 2.64 4.64 1.40
N TYR A 189 3.85 4.87 1.92
CA TYR A 189 4.06 5.65 3.14
C TYR A 189 4.31 7.12 2.83
N THR A 190 3.72 7.99 3.64
CA THR A 190 4.13 9.38 3.77
C THR A 190 4.53 9.62 5.22
N ILE A 191 5.79 9.97 5.44
CA ILE A 191 6.40 10.14 6.77
C ILE A 191 7.31 11.36 6.77
N ASP A 192 7.26 12.11 7.86
CA ASP A 192 8.27 13.12 8.19
C ASP A 192 9.22 12.55 9.26
N LEU A 193 10.44 12.20 8.87
CA LEU A 193 11.44 11.62 9.78
C LEU A 193 11.89 12.58 10.89
N ASN A 194 11.75 13.90 10.70
CA ASN A 194 12.13 14.89 11.71
C ASN A 194 11.05 15.03 12.79
N ASN A 195 9.79 14.84 12.43
CA ASN A 195 8.69 14.81 13.40
C ASN A 195 8.51 13.42 14.02
N LEU A 196 8.90 12.36 13.31
CA LEU A 196 8.85 11.00 13.83
C LEU A 196 9.93 10.71 14.88
N PHE A 197 11.09 11.38 14.79
CA PHE A 197 12.22 11.17 15.70
C PHE A 197 12.72 12.47 16.31
N ILE A 198 12.71 12.54 17.64
CA ILE A 198 13.16 13.69 18.44
C ILE A 198 14.51 13.40 19.09
N SER A 199 15.31 14.44 19.34
CA SER A 199 16.55 14.26 20.09
C SER A 199 16.25 13.93 21.56
N ARG A 200 17.14 13.18 22.22
CA ARG A 200 16.98 12.83 23.63
C ARG A 200 16.88 14.08 24.52
N ASP A 201 17.63 15.13 24.20
CA ASP A 201 17.61 16.39 24.96
C ASP A 201 16.28 17.14 24.83
N GLN A 202 15.65 17.09 23.65
CA GLN A 202 14.33 17.66 23.43
C GLN A 202 13.25 16.92 24.21
N TYR A 203 13.34 15.59 24.28
CA TYR A 203 12.41 14.78 25.06
C TYR A 203 12.43 15.15 26.55
N ILE A 204 13.61 15.25 27.17
CA ILE A 204 13.75 15.59 28.60
C ILE A 204 13.10 16.93 28.92
N ARG A 205 13.24 17.92 28.03
CA ARG A 205 12.65 19.26 28.19
C ARG A 205 11.13 19.28 28.03
N SER A 206 10.55 18.36 27.28
CA SER A 206 9.09 18.27 27.10
C SER A 206 8.35 17.60 28.26
N THR A 207 9.10 16.95 29.17
CA THR A 207 8.56 16.21 30.33
C THR A 207 8.78 16.91 31.68
N LEU A 208 9.45 18.07 31.68
CA LEU A 208 9.64 18.96 32.84
C LEU A 208 8.59 20.08 32.81
#